data_AF-A0A3N9NHE8-F1
#
_entry.id   AF-A0A3N9NHE8-F1
#
_cell.length_a   1.000
_cell.length_b   1.000
_cell.length_c   1.000
_cell.angle_alpha   90.00
_cell.angle_beta   90.00
_cell.angle_gamma   90.00
#
_symmetry.space_group_name_H-M   'P 1'
#
loop_
_entity.id
_entity.type
_entity.pdbx_description
1 polymer ?
#
loop_
_entity_poly.entity_id
_entity_poly.type
_entity_poly.pdbx_seq_one_letter_code
_entity_poly.pdbx_strand_id
1 'polypeptide(L)' 'MTTIIPDNEAIKKAVRWISEHLKENPAADKKTLINEASFRFNLSPKESFFLQNFYSKNDQDTIH' A
#
# COMPACT_ATOMS: atom_id res chain seq x y z
N MET A 1 1.82 -23.22 1.41
CA MET A 1 0.89 -22.44 0.56
C MET A 1 1.65 -21.21 0.11
N THR A 2 2.09 -21.18 -1.15
CA THR A 2 2.86 -20.06 -1.69
C THR A 2 1.87 -18.95 -2.00
N THR A 3 1.84 -17.90 -1.16
CA THR A 3 1.14 -16.66 -1.51
C THR A 3 1.81 -16.12 -2.76
N ILE A 4 1.20 -16.44 -3.91
CA ILE A 4 1.53 -15.89 -5.22
C ILE A 4 1.19 -14.40 -5.11
N ILE A 5 2.16 -13.61 -4.65
CA ILE A 5 2.19 -12.20 -4.99
C ILE A 5 2.49 -12.25 -6.49
N PRO A 6 1.54 -11.91 -7.38
CA PRO A 6 1.82 -11.91 -8.80
C PRO A 6 3.05 -11.02 -9.02
N ASP A 7 3.83 -11.38 -10.04
CA ASP A 7 5.16 -10.88 -10.44
C ASP A 7 5.28 -9.35 -10.66
N ASN A 8 4.40 -8.54 -10.08
CA ASN A 8 4.39 -7.11 -10.20
C ASN A 8 5.44 -6.49 -9.28
N GLU A 9 6.62 -6.26 -9.85
CA GLU A 9 7.65 -5.40 -9.27
C GLU A 9 7.11 -4.03 -8.86
N ALA A 10 6.07 -3.53 -9.56
CA ALA A 10 5.39 -2.28 -9.23
C ALA A 10 4.78 -2.29 -7.82
N ILE A 11 4.03 -3.34 -7.45
CA ILE A 11 3.50 -3.54 -6.08
C ILE A 11 4.64 -3.56 -5.07
N LYS A 12 5.72 -4.31 -5.33
CA LYS A 12 6.85 -4.42 -4.38
C LYS A 12 7.52 -3.06 -4.14
N LYS A 13 7.74 -2.30 -5.22
CA LYS A 13 8.31 -0.94 -5.15
C LYS A 13 7.37 0.02 -4.44
N ALA A 14 6.06 -0.04 -4.71
CA ALA A 14 5.05 0.75 -4.02
C ALA A 14 5.00 0.44 -2.52
N VAL A 15 4.92 -0.83 -2.13
CA VAL A 15 4.90 -1.25 -0.71
C VAL A 15 6.13 -0.77 0.03
N ARG A 16 7.32 -0.92 -0.58
CA ARG A 16 8.57 -0.48 0.02
C ARG A 16 8.59 1.04 0.21
N TRP A 17 8.20 1.80 -0.81
CA TRP A 17 8.12 3.25 -0.74
C TRP A 17 7.15 3.73 0.35
N ILE A 18 5.95 3.14 0.41
CA ILE A 18 4.97 3.44 1.46
C ILE A 18 5.53 3.10 2.85
N SER A 19 6.20 1.96 3.00
CA SER A 19 6.79 1.54 4.27
C SER A 19 7.92 2.47 4.73
N GLU A 20 8.72 2.99 3.81
CA GLU A 20 9.74 4.01 4.11
C GLU A 20 9.06 5.32 4.56
N HIS A 21 8.04 5.79 3.84
CA HIS A 21 7.29 6.98 4.23
C HIS A 21 6.55 6.85 5.56
N LEU A 22 5.97 5.68 5.85
CA LEU A 22 5.32 5.41 7.14
C LEU A 22 6.32 5.33 8.30
N LYS A 23 7.57 4.90 8.04
CA LYS A 23 8.63 4.93 9.06
C LYS A 23 9.04 6.36 9.40
N GLU A 24 9.14 7.22 8.40
CA GLU A 24 9.46 8.64 8.61
C GLU A 24 8.27 9.41 9.20
N ASN A 25 7.05 9.08 8.76
CA ASN A 25 5.83 9.75 9.16
C ASN A 25 4.75 8.71 9.49
N PRO A 26 4.74 8.16 10.72
CA PRO A 26 3.73 7.17 11.12
C PRO A 26 2.30 7.73 11.19
N ALA A 27 2.17 9.06 11.25
CA ALA A 27 0.90 9.77 11.16
C ALA A 27 0.46 10.09 9.71
N ALA A 28 1.26 9.72 8.70
CA ALA A 28 0.89 9.95 7.31
C ALA A 28 -0.32 9.10 6.91
N ASP A 29 -1.22 9.69 6.14
CA ASP A 29 -2.41 9.00 5.66
C ASP A 29 -2.01 7.94 4.63
N LYS A 30 -2.24 6.67 4.98
CA LYS A 30 -1.91 5.52 4.14
C LYS A 30 -2.60 5.61 2.79
N LYS A 31 -3.83 6.15 2.69
CA LYS A 31 -4.52 6.30 1.39
C LYS A 31 -3.78 7.28 0.49
N THR A 32 -3.28 8.39 1.04
CA THR A 32 -2.48 9.36 0.27
C THR A 32 -1.24 8.71 -0.29
N LEU A 33 -0.48 7.99 0.54
CA LEU A 33 0.73 7.28 0.10
C LEU A 33 0.41 6.20 -0.96
N ILE A 34 -0.69 5.47 -0.82
CA ILE A 34 -1.10 4.48 -1.82
C ILE A 34 -1.47 5.15 -3.15
N ASN A 35 -2.14 6.29 -3.12
CA ASN A 35 -2.50 7.05 -4.31
C ASN A 35 -1.25 7.60 -5.02
N GLU A 36 -0.31 8.17 -4.26
CA GLU A 36 0.99 8.63 -4.77
C GLU A 36 1.81 7.47 -5.36
N ALA A 37 1.90 6.35 -4.65
CA ALA A 37 2.58 5.16 -5.14
C ALA A 37 1.89 4.61 -6.40
N SER A 38 0.57 4.67 -6.49
CA SER A 38 -0.18 4.23 -7.68
C SER A 38 0.14 5.05 -8.91
N PHE A 39 0.24 6.37 -8.74
CA PHE A 39 0.64 7.26 -9.83
C PHE A 39 2.12 7.10 -10.18
N ARG A 40 2.99 6.93 -9.17
CA ARG A 40 4.45 6.87 -9.33
C ARG A 40 4.92 5.55 -9.95
N PHE A 41 4.28 4.45 -9.62
CA PHE A 41 4.64 3.10 -10.09
C PHE A 41 3.71 2.60 -11.19
N ASN A 42 2.80 3.44 -11.72
CA ASN A 42 1.79 3.06 -12.71
C ASN A 42 1.00 1.82 -12.29
N LEU A 43 0.56 1.79 -11.03
CA LEU A 43 -0.22 0.66 -10.52
C LEU A 43 -1.55 0.58 -11.26
N SER A 44 -1.90 -0.64 -11.66
CA SER A 44 -3.23 -0.92 -12.18
C SER A 44 -4.28 -0.71 -11.09
N PRO A 45 -5.53 -0.39 -11.44
CA PRO A 45 -6.61 -0.23 -10.46
C PRO A 45 -6.70 -1.44 -9.51
N LYS A 46 -6.53 -2.67 -10.04
CA LYS A 46 -6.47 -3.90 -9.24
C LYS A 46 -5.37 -3.91 -8.17
N GLU A 47 -4.20 -3.35 -8.49
CA GLU A 47 -3.06 -3.28 -7.58
C GLU A 47 -3.27 -2.23 -6.48
N SER A 48 -3.81 -1.07 -6.86
CA SER A 48 -4.18 0.00 -5.92
C SER A 48 -5.19 -0.50 -4.88
N PHE A 49 -6.22 -1.24 -5.32
CA PHE A 49 -7.18 -1.88 -4.41
C PHE A 49 -6.53 -2.90 -3.47
N PHE A 50 -5.54 -3.67 -3.93
CA PHE A 50 -4.82 -4.61 -3.08
C PHE A 50 -4.04 -3.89 -1.97
N LEU A 51 -3.31 -2.83 -2.32
CA LEU A 51 -2.59 -1.99 -1.36
C LEU A 51 -3.57 -1.33 -0.36
N GLN A 52 -4.64 -0.74 -0.85
CA GLN A 52 -5.66 -0.12 0.00
C GLN A 52 -6.25 -1.12 0.98
N ASN A 53 -6.64 -2.31 0.53
CA ASN A 53 -7.18 -3.35 1.40
C ASN A 53 -6.13 -3.86 2.41
N PHE A 54 -4.86 -3.99 1.99
CA PHE A 54 -3.77 -4.41 2.87
C PHE A 54 -3.53 -3.41 4.01
N TYR A 55 -3.50 -2.11 3.70
CA TYR A 55 -3.24 -1.06 4.69
C TYR A 55 -4.49 -0.64 5.48
N SER A 56 -5.68 -0.64 4.89
CA SER A 56 -6.94 -0.34 5.61
C SER A 56 -7.27 -1.39 6.68
N LYS A 57 -6.86 -2.65 6.48
CA LYS A 57 -7.09 -3.71 7.47
C LYS A 57 -6.23 -3.55 8.73
N ASN A 58 -5.17 -2.74 8.67
CA ASN A 58 -4.33 -2.39 9.82
C ASN A 58 -4.87 -1.19 10.64
N ASP A 59 -5.98 -0.58 10.22
CA ASP A 59 -6.53 0.65 10.84
C ASP A 59 -7.85 0.42 11.60
N GLN A 60 -8.42 -0.79 11.51
CA GLN A 60 -9.73 -1.12 12.10
C GLN A 60 -9.70 -1.38 13.61
N ASP A 61 -8.62 -1.03 14.31
CA ASP A 61 -8.55 -0.98 15.78
C ASP A 61 -8.75 0.48 16.25
N THR A 62 -9.88 1.08 15.87
CA THR A 62 -10.44 2.25 16.56
C THR A 62 -11.95 2.07 16.60
N ILE A 63 -12.30 1.32 17.64
CA ILE A 63 -13.56 1.17 18.38
C ILE A 63 -14.70 2.12 17.96
N HIS A 64 -15.85 1.51 17.64
CA HIS A 64 -17.19 2.12 17.58
C HIS A 64 -17.68 2.49 19.00
#